data_AF-A0A2V2ZZJ2-F1
#
_entry.id   AF-A0A2V2ZZJ2-F1
#
_cell.length_a   1.000
_cell.length_b   1.000
_cell.length_c   1.000
_cell.angle_alpha   90.00
_cell.angle_beta   90.00
_cell.angle_gamma   90.00
#
_symmetry.space_group_name_H-M   'P 1'
#
loop_
_entity.id
_entity.type
_entity.pdbx_description
1 polymer ?
#
loop_
_entity_poly.entity_id
_entity_poly.type
_entity_poly.pdbx_seq_one_letter_code
_entity_poly.pdbx_strand_id
1 'polypeptide(L)'
;MENKIPEINNFIHKLELEDFSGYEFVDYWDADTTALGLKKGNVLIYISAYDYFKTNGYDVIIEESETGTILRSEYGRSYNELLNDIQSFLK
;
A
#
# COMPACT_ATOMS: atom_id res chain seq x y z
N MET A 1 -5.29 -4.39 -11.12
CA MET A 1 -6.14 -5.48 -10.62
C MET A 1 -7.59 -5.11 -10.91
N GLU A 2 -8.30 -5.90 -11.73
CA GLU A 2 -9.56 -5.46 -12.37
C GLU A 2 -10.70 -5.14 -11.39
N ASN A 3 -10.69 -5.69 -10.17
CA ASN A 3 -11.70 -5.49 -9.13
C ASN A 3 -11.48 -4.25 -8.24
N LYS A 4 -10.33 -3.58 -8.34
CA LYS A 4 -9.98 -2.45 -7.46
C LYS A 4 -10.51 -1.11 -8.00
N ILE A 5 -10.73 -0.15 -7.10
CA ILE A 5 -11.12 1.21 -7.49
C ILE A 5 -10.02 1.89 -8.33
N PRO A 6 -10.36 2.90 -9.15
CA PRO A 6 -9.39 3.59 -10.01
C PRO A 6 -8.17 4.13 -9.25
N GLU A 7 -8.33 4.58 -8.00
CA GLU A 7 -7.28 5.18 -7.18
C GLU A 7 -6.20 4.16 -6.82
N ILE A 8 -6.59 2.94 -6.46
CA ILE A 8 -5.66 1.83 -6.23
C ILE A 8 -4.98 1.42 -7.54
N ASN A 9 -5.73 1.29 -8.64
CA ASN A 9 -5.14 0.95 -9.93
C ASN A 9 -4.15 2.02 -10.43
N ASN A 10 -4.47 3.30 -10.22
CA ASN A 10 -3.57 4.41 -10.53
C ASN A 10 -2.34 4.42 -9.62
N PHE A 11 -2.49 4.10 -8.34
CA PHE A 11 -1.38 3.94 -7.40
C PHE A 11 -0.43 2.83 -7.88
N ILE A 12 -0.95 1.64 -8.23
CA ILE A 12 -0.16 0.53 -8.78
C ILE A 12 0.63 0.99 -10.00
N HIS A 13 -0.04 1.64 -10.96
CA HIS A 13 0.61 2.09 -12.19
C HIS A 13 1.73 3.10 -11.92
N LYS A 14 1.54 4.02 -10.96
CA LYS A 14 2.61 4.95 -10.56
C LYS A 14 3.76 4.23 -9.87
N LEU A 15 3.46 3.27 -8.99
CA LEU A 15 4.47 2.50 -8.26
C LEU A 15 5.31 1.61 -9.18
N GLU A 16 4.72 1.07 -10.25
CA GLU A 16 5.42 0.31 -11.30
C GLU A 16 6.46 1.16 -12.07
N LEU A 17 6.36 2.49 -12.03
CA LEU A 17 7.32 3.41 -12.64
C LEU A 17 8.48 3.79 -11.69
N GLU A 18 8.37 3.42 -10.41
CA GLU A 18 9.40 3.69 -9.40
C GLU A 18 10.50 2.62 -9.45
N ASP A 19 11.72 2.99 -9.06
CA ASP A 19 12.90 2.10 -9.05
C ASP A 19 12.92 1.17 -7.81
N PHE A 20 11.81 0.46 -7.58
CA PHE A 20 11.69 -0.54 -6.52
C PHE A 20 11.69 -1.94 -7.10
N SER A 21 12.30 -2.87 -6.37
CA SER A 21 12.34 -4.27 -6.78
C SER A 21 12.24 -5.23 -5.60
N GLY A 22 11.81 -6.46 -5.91
CA GLY A 22 11.73 -7.55 -4.95
C GLY A 22 10.51 -7.52 -4.03
N TYR A 23 9.51 -6.69 -4.34
CA TYR A 23 8.20 -6.74 -3.70
C TYR A 23 7.18 -7.44 -4.62
N GLU A 24 6.16 -8.04 -4.01
CA GLU A 24 5.00 -8.61 -4.69
C GLU A 24 3.74 -7.84 -4.28
N PHE A 25 2.83 -7.65 -5.24
CA PHE A 25 1.47 -7.18 -4.93
C PHE A 25 0.67 -8.35 -4.38
N VAL A 26 0.03 -8.17 -3.22
CA VAL A 26 -0.81 -9.17 -2.57
C VAL A 26 -2.18 -8.61 -2.27
N ASP A 27 -3.20 -9.44 -2.46
CA ASP A 27 -4.58 -9.11 -2.16
C ASP A 27 -5.14 -10.15 -1.20
N TYR A 28 -4.98 -9.92 0.09
CA TYR A 28 -5.47 -10.85 1.09
C TYR A 28 -6.96 -10.66 1.40
N TRP A 29 -7.58 -9.60 0.86
CA TRP A 29 -8.96 -9.19 1.14
C TRP A 29 -9.72 -8.99 -0.18
N ASP A 30 -10.09 -10.10 -0.83
CA ASP A 30 -10.74 -10.10 -2.15
C ASP A 30 -11.99 -9.19 -2.26
N ALA A 31 -12.70 -8.99 -1.16
CA ALA A 31 -13.89 -8.15 -1.10
C ALA A 31 -13.60 -6.65 -0.91
N ASP A 32 -12.40 -6.29 -0.46
CA ASP A 32 -12.00 -4.90 -0.29
C ASP A 32 -11.49 -4.35 -1.63
N THR A 33 -12.31 -3.56 -2.31
CA THR A 33 -11.92 -2.96 -3.59
C THR A 33 -11.04 -1.72 -3.42
N THR A 34 -10.86 -1.24 -2.19
CA THR A 34 -10.21 0.02 -1.85
C THR A 34 -8.82 -0.14 -1.25
N ALA A 35 -8.36 -1.36 -0.99
CA ALA A 35 -7.06 -1.62 -0.42
C ALA A 35 -6.23 -2.63 -1.23
N LEU A 36 -4.92 -2.61 -1.01
CA LEU A 36 -3.94 -3.51 -1.59
C LEU A 36 -2.77 -3.73 -0.64
N GLY A 37 -2.13 -4.90 -0.71
CA GLY A 37 -0.88 -5.18 -0.01
C GLY A 37 0.34 -5.13 -0.94
N LEU A 38 1.47 -4.70 -0.38
CA LEU A 38 2.82 -4.90 -0.92
C LEU A 38 3.60 -5.76 0.06
N LYS A 39 4.20 -6.85 -0.40
CA LYS A 39 5.00 -7.74 0.45
C LYS A 39 6.43 -7.83 -0.04
N LYS A 40 7.40 -7.71 0.88
CA LYS A 40 8.83 -7.97 0.62
C LYS A 40 9.46 -8.67 1.81
N GLY A 41 9.90 -9.90 1.60
CA GLY A 41 10.40 -10.74 2.67
C GLY A 41 9.36 -10.87 3.79
N ASN A 42 9.71 -10.38 4.98
CA ASN A 42 8.87 -10.47 6.17
C ASN A 42 8.07 -9.20 6.49
N VAL A 43 8.02 -8.25 5.55
CA VAL A 43 7.26 -7.00 5.71
C VAL A 43 6.06 -7.02 4.77
N LEU A 44 4.91 -6.67 5.33
CA LEU A 44 3.66 -6.47 4.61
C LEU A 44 3.19 -5.02 4.81
N ILE A 45 2.89 -4.35 3.69
CA ILE A 45 2.42 -2.97 3.67
C ILE A 45 1.02 -2.97 3.07
N TYR A 46 0.01 -2.75 3.91
CA TYR A 46 -1.36 -2.52 3.47
C TYR A 46 -1.57 -1.04 3.18
N ILE A 47 -2.18 -0.75 2.03
CA ILE A 47 -2.45 0.59 1.55
C ILE A 47 -3.93 0.66 1.24
N SER A 48 -4.64 1.60 1.87
CA SER A 48 -6.06 1.83 1.66
C SER A 48 -6.33 3.20 1.06
N ALA A 49 -7.22 3.23 0.08
CA ALA A 49 -7.78 4.44 -0.52
C ALA A 49 -9.26 4.63 -0.15
N TYR A 50 -9.73 3.97 0.93
CA TYR A 50 -11.14 4.02 1.35
C TYR A 50 -11.68 5.46 1.51
N ASP A 51 -10.92 6.33 2.21
CA ASP A 51 -11.30 7.73 2.42
C ASP A 51 -10.66 8.69 1.41
N TYR A 52 -10.02 8.20 0.35
CA TYR A 52 -9.27 9.02 -0.61
C TYR A 52 -10.13 10.14 -1.20
N PHE A 53 -11.40 9.89 -1.53
CA PHE A 53 -12.29 10.93 -2.08
C PHE A 53 -12.62 12.05 -1.10
N LYS A 54 -12.42 11.84 0.20
CA LYS A 54 -12.64 12.86 1.25
C LYS A 54 -11.34 13.56 1.65
N THR A 55 -10.24 12.82 1.71
CA THR A 55 -8.96 13.30 2.27
C THR A 55 -7.92 13.61 1.21
N ASN A 56 -8.10 13.11 -0.02
CA ASN A 56 -7.08 13.06 -1.07
C ASN A 56 -5.78 12.37 -0.60
N GLY A 57 -5.91 11.38 0.29
CA GLY A 57 -4.80 10.66 0.89
C GLY A 57 -5.07 9.16 1.04
N TYR A 58 -3.99 8.42 1.25
CA TYR A 58 -3.98 6.98 1.50
C TYR A 58 -3.71 6.72 2.97
N ASP A 59 -4.31 5.66 3.49
CA ASP A 59 -3.96 5.11 4.79
C ASP A 59 -3.00 3.94 4.58
N VAL A 60 -2.04 3.78 5.48
CA VAL A 60 -1.01 2.75 5.38
C VAL A 60 -0.77 2.08 6.71
N ILE A 61 -0.70 0.74 6.68
CA ILE A 61 -0.29 -0.09 7.81
C ILE A 61 0.89 -0.93 7.33
N ILE A 62 1.99 -0.85 8.04
CA ILE A 62 3.19 -1.63 7.80
C ILE A 62 3.35 -2.57 8.97
N GLU A 63 3.40 -3.86 8.67
CA GLU A 63 3.46 -4.91 9.67
C GLU A 63 4.49 -5.98 9.32
N GLU A 64 4.88 -6.73 10.35
CA GLU A 64 5.63 -7.97 10.21
C GLU A 64 4.66 -9.08 9.79
N SER A 65 4.94 -9.74 8.67
CA SER A 65 3.95 -10.56 7.95
C SER A 65 3.55 -11.86 8.64
N GLU A 66 4.41 -12.42 9.49
CA GLU A 66 4.15 -13.68 10.21
C GLU A 66 3.39 -13.45 11.52
N THR A 67 3.69 -12.36 12.25
CA THR A 67 3.05 -12.08 13.55
C THR A 67 1.92 -11.06 13.49
N GLY A 68 1.83 -10.26 12.41
CA GLY A 68 0.91 -9.12 12.34
C GLY A 68 1.31 -7.96 13.26
N THR A 69 2.56 -7.94 13.75
CA THR A 69 3.04 -6.84 14.59
C THR A 69 3.13 -5.56 13.75
N ILE A 70 2.35 -4.54 14.14
CA ILE A 70 2.37 -3.23 13.47
C ILE A 70 3.71 -2.54 13.73
N LEU A 71 4.46 -2.28 12.66
CA LEU A 71 5.72 -1.53 12.65
C LEU A 71 5.47 -0.04 12.46
N ARG A 72 4.46 0.33 11.67
CA ARG A 72 4.02 1.71 11.43
C ARG A 72 2.56 1.74 10.99
N SER A 73 1.85 2.80 11.36
CA SER A 73 0.51 3.10 10.85
C SER A 73 0.39 4.60 10.63
N GLU A 74 0.00 5.02 9.43
CA GLU A 74 -0.16 6.43 9.07
C GLU A 74 -1.45 6.61 8.26
N TYR A 75 -2.05 7.80 8.34
CA TYR A 75 -3.36 8.08 7.75
C TYR A 75 -3.32 9.34 6.89
N GLY A 76 -4.14 9.39 5.84
CA GLY A 76 -4.30 10.57 4.98
C GLY A 76 -3.03 11.00 4.26
N ARG A 77 -2.13 10.06 3.94
CA ARG A 77 -0.84 10.31 3.31
C ARG A 77 -1.01 10.68 1.84
N SER A 78 -0.38 11.76 1.41
CA SER A 78 -0.24 12.02 -0.03
C SER A 78 0.58 10.92 -0.72
N TYR A 79 0.51 10.83 -2.05
CA TYR A 79 1.29 9.84 -2.81
C TYR A 79 2.80 9.90 -2.49
N ASN A 80 3.40 11.10 -2.44
CA ASN A 80 4.82 11.26 -2.17
C ASN A 80 5.20 10.87 -0.73
N GLU A 81 4.31 11.15 0.22
CA GLU A 81 4.49 10.75 1.61
C GLU A 81 4.42 9.24 1.78
N LEU A 82 3.40 8.62 1.18
CA LEU A 82 3.25 7.17 1.11
C LEU A 82 4.47 6.52 0.46
N LEU A 83 4.98 7.10 -0.63
CA LEU A 83 6.17 6.62 -1.33
C LEU A 83 7.40 6.60 -0.40
N ASN A 84 7.60 7.66 0.38
CA ASN A 84 8.69 7.74 1.35
C ASN A 84 8.52 6.70 2.47
N ASP A 85 7.29 6.51 2.95
CA ASP A 85 6.97 5.50 3.95
C ASP A 85 7.32 4.11 3.40
N ILE A 86 6.85 3.75 2.20
CA ILE A 86 7.14 2.48 1.54
C ILE A 86 8.64 2.28 1.30
N GLN A 87 9.34 3.30 0.78
CA GLN A 87 10.79 3.24 0.50
C GLN A 87 11.63 2.87 1.71
N SER A 88 11.24 3.33 2.90
CA SER A 88 11.98 3.04 4.12
C SER A 88 11.95 1.57 4.53
N PHE A 89 10.97 0.80 4.01
CA PHE A 89 10.81 -0.63 4.28
C PHE A 89 11.10 -1.53 3.06
N LEU A 90 10.98 -0.99 1.85
CA LEU A 90 11.19 -1.73 0.62
C LEU A 90 12.59 -1.56 0.00
N LYS A 91 13.45 -0.64 0.47
CA LYS A 91 14.84 -0.57 0.01
C LYS A 91 15.66 -1.79 0.43
#